data_AF-A0A2V8RK05-F1
#
_entry.id   AF-A0A2V8RK05-F1
#
_cell.length_a   1.000
_cell.length_b   1.000
_cell.length_c   1.000
_cell.angle_alpha   90.00
_cell.angle_beta   90.00
_cell.angle_gamma   90.00
#
_symmetry.space_group_name_H-M   'P 1'
#
loop_
_entity.id
_entity.type
_entity.pdbx_description
1 polymer ?
#
loop_
_entity_poly.entity_id
_entity_poly.type
_entity_poly.pdbx_seq_one_letter_code
_entity_poly.pdbx_strand_id
1 'polypeptide(L)'
;MKLLIVSATLACLLCVVIGCNSRALKSGAGALIADGKTPQDVYKLSTDPKKDKAKALAVTFNHVNHATKNYSIDGTKPIACIECHHTEQPASEAAKHPPDKTAYPADRTVTLTAETAKDPKTPDVQNCRACHAQEGDKPKLLAEIPQVTFEGDTDPTPLTNDAAFHRNCNSCHDQALEARKGINAPSTNDCAKCHTGK
;
A
#
# COMPACT_ATOMS: atom_id res chain seq x y z
N MET A 1 -48.42 63.40 25.16
CA MET A 1 -48.24 62.40 26.24
C MET A 1 -46.90 61.71 25.97
N LYS A 2 -45.87 61.63 26.85
CA LYS A 2 -45.79 61.44 28.34
C LYS A 2 -46.51 60.14 28.77
N LEU A 3 -45.96 59.16 29.51
CA LEU A 3 -44.65 58.89 30.19
C LEU A 3 -44.55 57.33 30.35
N LEU A 4 -43.51 56.57 30.76
CA LEU A 4 -42.16 56.73 31.40
C LEU A 4 -41.02 56.19 30.45
N ILE A 5 -39.79 55.70 30.75
CA ILE A 5 -39.03 55.09 31.90
C ILE A 5 -39.60 53.71 32.32
N VAL A 6 -38.93 52.62 32.81
CA VAL A 6 -37.69 52.27 33.57
C VAL A 6 -37.22 50.87 33.06
N SER A 7 -35.99 50.53 32.67
CA SER A 7 -34.63 50.51 33.29
C SER A 7 -34.32 49.30 34.21
N ALA A 8 -33.07 48.76 34.12
CA ALA A 8 -32.45 47.73 35.00
C ALA A 8 -33.03 46.29 34.97
N THR A 9 -32.30 45.19 35.22
CA THR A 9 -30.83 44.94 35.32
C THR A 9 -30.46 43.47 35.07
N LEU A 10 -29.29 43.26 34.47
CA LEU A 10 -28.26 42.23 34.79
C LEU A 10 -28.67 40.98 35.61
N ALA A 11 -28.55 39.79 35.01
CA ALA A 11 -28.34 38.52 35.73
C ALA A 11 -27.43 37.57 34.90
N CYS A 12 -26.56 36.82 35.57
CA CYS A 12 -25.57 35.97 34.90
C CYS A 12 -26.19 34.70 34.29
N LEU A 13 -25.75 34.33 33.08
CA LEU A 13 -25.74 32.93 32.65
C LEU A 13 -24.33 32.53 32.19
N LEU A 14 -23.51 32.15 33.17
CA LEU A 14 -22.24 31.47 32.92
C LEU A 14 -22.54 29.97 32.86
N CYS A 15 -22.44 29.32 31.69
CA CYS A 15 -22.18 27.88 31.61
C CYS A 15 -21.84 27.38 30.20
N VAL A 16 -20.76 26.60 30.12
CA VAL A 16 -20.39 25.63 29.07
C VAL A 16 -20.49 26.11 27.61
N VAL A 17 -19.33 26.52 27.07
CA VAL A 17 -19.06 26.44 25.62
C VAL A 17 -19.06 24.97 25.20
N ILE A 18 -20.20 24.44 24.76
CA ILE A 18 -20.24 23.16 24.04
C ILE A 18 -19.69 23.42 22.64
N GLY A 19 -18.37 23.38 22.51
CA GLY A 19 -17.74 23.29 21.22
C GLY A 19 -18.17 21.99 20.56
N CYS A 20 -18.96 22.07 19.49
CA CYS A 20 -19.25 20.95 18.59
C CYS A 20 -17.94 20.49 17.93
N ASN A 21 -17.20 19.67 18.66
CA ASN A 21 -15.88 19.20 18.31
C ASN A 21 -16.03 18.08 17.27
N SER A 22 -16.30 18.47 16.03
CA SER A 22 -16.45 17.59 14.85
C SER A 22 -15.13 16.93 14.42
N ARG A 23 -14.35 16.45 15.40
CA ARG A 23 -13.14 15.68 15.20
C ARG A 23 -13.47 14.20 15.00
N ALA A 24 -13.21 13.76 13.78
CA ALA A 24 -12.79 12.40 13.48
C ALA A 24 -13.77 11.25 13.80
N LEU A 25 -14.97 11.31 13.23
CA LEU A 25 -15.46 10.15 12.47
C LEU A 25 -14.82 10.14 11.07
N LYS A 26 -13.48 10.06 11.03
CA LYS A 26 -12.76 9.67 9.80
C LYS A 26 -12.84 8.16 9.72
N SER A 27 -13.68 7.65 8.82
CA SER A 27 -13.63 6.26 8.38
C SER A 27 -12.22 5.93 7.86
N GLY A 28 -11.81 4.67 8.04
CA GLY A 28 -10.44 4.21 7.76
C GLY A 28 -10.10 4.08 6.27
N ALA A 29 -10.13 5.18 5.52
CA ALA A 29 -9.73 5.24 4.12
C ALA A 29 -9.14 6.62 3.79
N GLY A 30 -7.81 6.70 3.59
CA GLY A 30 -7.12 7.93 3.17
C GLY A 30 -6.49 8.76 4.31
N ALA A 31 -5.43 8.22 4.93
CA ALA A 31 -4.54 8.97 5.83
C ALA A 31 -3.08 8.44 5.80
N LEU A 32 -2.66 7.89 4.66
CA LEU A 32 -1.27 7.65 4.27
C LEU A 32 -1.20 8.12 2.80
N ILE A 33 -0.37 9.09 2.39
CA ILE A 33 0.74 9.76 3.09
C ILE A 33 0.44 11.27 3.27
N ALA A 34 1.02 11.85 4.32
CA ALA A 34 1.28 13.28 4.49
C ALA A 34 2.38 13.43 5.57
N ASP A 35 3.31 14.36 5.36
CA ASP A 35 4.69 14.38 5.87
C ASP A 35 5.60 13.28 5.27
N GLY A 36 6.85 13.66 4.94
CA GLY A 36 7.89 12.76 4.43
C GLY A 36 8.41 11.80 5.50
N LYS A 37 7.62 10.78 5.82
CA LYS A 37 7.88 9.82 6.89
C LYS A 37 8.54 8.55 6.36
N THR A 38 9.51 8.05 7.13
CA THR A 38 10.06 6.69 6.99
C THR A 38 8.94 5.66 6.88
N PRO A 39 9.03 4.67 5.96
CA PRO A 39 8.11 3.54 5.93
C PRO A 39 8.03 2.84 7.29
N GLN A 40 6.87 2.27 7.61
CA GLN A 40 6.71 1.50 8.85
C GLN A 40 7.53 0.22 8.78
N ASP A 41 8.21 -0.15 9.87
CA ASP A 41 8.96 -1.40 9.97
C ASP A 41 8.11 -2.61 9.56
N VAL A 42 6.86 -2.67 10.00
CA VAL A 42 5.95 -3.80 9.80
C VAL A 42 4.56 -3.32 9.35
N TYR A 43 4.10 -3.87 8.24
CA TYR A 43 2.74 -3.75 7.72
C TYR A 43 1.96 -5.06 7.92
N LYS A 44 0.63 -4.95 8.01
CA LYS A 44 -0.29 -6.07 7.84
C LYS A 44 -0.91 -5.99 6.44
N LEU A 45 -0.61 -6.98 5.60
CA LEU A 45 -1.17 -7.11 4.25
C LEU A 45 -2.36 -8.07 4.27
N SER A 46 -3.18 -8.07 3.22
CA SER A 46 -4.36 -8.95 3.08
C SER A 46 -5.35 -8.89 4.26
N THR A 47 -5.51 -7.71 4.85
CA THR A 47 -6.46 -7.45 5.97
C THR A 47 -7.91 -7.25 5.51
N ASP A 48 -8.22 -7.60 4.26
CA ASP A 48 -9.53 -7.38 3.65
C ASP A 48 -10.58 -8.37 4.15
N PRO A 49 -11.85 -7.94 4.32
CA PRO A 49 -12.92 -8.82 4.75
C PRO A 49 -13.36 -9.76 3.61
N LYS A 50 -12.67 -10.89 3.45
CA LYS A 50 -13.18 -12.01 2.63
C LYS A 50 -14.45 -12.59 3.26
N LYS A 51 -15.42 -13.00 2.43
CA LYS A 51 -16.69 -13.62 2.86
C LYS A 51 -16.45 -14.86 3.75
N ASP A 52 -15.44 -15.65 3.39
CA ASP A 52 -14.89 -16.72 4.20
C ASP A 52 -13.74 -16.18 5.07
N LYS A 53 -13.99 -16.04 6.38
CA LYS A 53 -13.01 -15.54 7.34
C LYS A 53 -11.85 -16.51 7.58
N ALA A 54 -11.99 -17.81 7.31
CA ALA A 54 -10.88 -18.76 7.41
C ALA A 54 -9.84 -18.55 6.28
N LYS A 55 -10.24 -17.89 5.18
CA LYS A 55 -9.37 -17.49 4.07
C LYS A 55 -8.86 -16.05 4.17
N ALA A 56 -9.29 -15.28 5.18
CA ALA A 56 -8.88 -13.90 5.44
C ALA A 56 -7.58 -13.85 6.28
N LEU A 57 -6.50 -14.44 5.75
CA LEU A 57 -5.24 -14.63 6.47
C LEU A 57 -4.27 -13.46 6.23
N ALA A 58 -4.25 -12.48 7.14
CA ALA A 58 -3.40 -11.30 7.03
C ALA A 58 -1.89 -11.62 7.18
N VAL A 59 -1.09 -11.24 6.19
CA VAL A 59 0.37 -11.46 6.14
C VAL A 59 1.10 -10.36 6.92
N THR A 60 2.20 -10.72 7.60
CA THR A 60 3.04 -9.77 8.34
C THR A 60 4.28 -9.42 7.52
N PHE A 61 4.27 -8.28 6.83
CA PHE A 61 5.35 -7.86 5.94
C PHE A 61 6.26 -6.84 6.64
N ASN A 62 7.56 -7.11 6.73
CA ASN A 62 8.52 -6.15 7.30
C ASN A 62 9.21 -5.37 6.17
N HIS A 63 8.77 -4.13 5.90
CA HIS A 63 9.28 -3.33 4.79
C HIS A 63 10.75 -2.95 4.96
N VAL A 64 11.13 -2.53 6.17
CA VAL A 64 12.50 -2.07 6.46
C VAL A 64 13.51 -3.18 6.20
N ASN A 65 13.23 -4.43 6.58
CA ASN A 65 14.09 -5.58 6.28
C ASN A 65 14.33 -5.75 4.77
N HIS A 66 13.27 -5.76 3.95
CA HIS A 66 13.41 -5.94 2.50
C HIS A 66 14.18 -4.78 1.83
N ALA A 67 13.95 -3.54 2.29
CA ALA A 67 14.60 -2.34 1.77
C ALA A 67 16.02 -2.08 2.29
N THR A 68 16.52 -2.82 3.30
CA THR A 68 17.83 -2.53 3.95
C THR A 68 18.73 -3.73 4.21
N LYS A 69 18.20 -4.96 4.28
CA LYS A 69 19.00 -6.19 4.40
C LYS A 69 19.21 -6.82 3.04
N ASN A 70 20.24 -7.66 2.92
CA ASN A 70 20.58 -8.33 1.67
C ASN A 70 19.60 -9.48 1.31
N TYR A 71 18.38 -9.09 0.96
CA TYR A 71 17.22 -9.96 0.69
C TYR A 71 16.91 -10.10 -0.81
N SER A 72 17.71 -9.47 -1.69
CA SER A 72 17.71 -9.80 -3.12
C SER A 72 17.97 -11.29 -3.38
N ILE A 73 17.61 -11.74 -4.59
CA ILE A 73 17.66 -13.14 -5.04
C ILE A 73 19.05 -13.77 -4.83
N ASP A 74 20.14 -13.05 -5.08
CA ASP A 74 21.51 -13.54 -4.86
C ASP A 74 22.03 -13.33 -3.42
N GLY A 75 21.37 -12.47 -2.63
CA GLY A 75 21.78 -12.14 -1.26
C GLY A 75 22.96 -11.19 -1.13
N THR A 76 23.32 -10.47 -2.19
CA THR A 76 24.45 -9.52 -2.20
C THR A 76 24.06 -8.10 -1.81
N LYS A 77 22.79 -7.72 -2.06
CA LYS A 77 22.29 -6.33 -1.95
C LYS A 77 20.86 -6.24 -1.37
N PRO A 78 20.41 -5.07 -0.90
CA PRO A 78 19.00 -4.82 -0.64
C PRO A 78 18.13 -4.93 -1.91
N ILE A 79 16.82 -5.12 -1.72
CA ILE A 79 15.82 -5.09 -2.79
C ILE A 79 15.56 -3.63 -3.16
N ALA A 80 15.63 -3.27 -4.44
CA ALA A 80 15.33 -1.92 -4.91
C ALA A 80 13.83 -1.64 -4.79
N CYS A 81 13.44 -0.40 -4.49
CA CYS A 81 12.04 -0.06 -4.21
C CYS A 81 11.08 -0.46 -5.35
N ILE A 82 11.51 -0.34 -6.60
CA ILE A 82 10.74 -0.69 -7.81
C ILE A 82 10.61 -2.21 -8.07
N GLU A 83 11.36 -3.08 -7.36
CA GLU A 83 11.15 -4.54 -7.41
C GLU A 83 9.83 -4.95 -6.70
N CYS A 84 9.21 -4.04 -5.93
CA CYS A 84 7.86 -4.20 -5.37
C CYS A 84 6.91 -3.08 -5.83
N HIS A 85 7.37 -1.83 -5.81
CA HIS A 85 6.62 -0.66 -6.29
C HIS A 85 6.89 -0.41 -7.78
N HIS A 86 6.63 -1.42 -8.61
CA HIS A 86 7.00 -1.46 -10.03
C HIS A 86 6.43 -0.30 -10.87
N THR A 87 5.33 0.32 -10.44
CA THR A 87 4.73 1.48 -11.11
C THR A 87 5.44 2.81 -10.82
N GLU A 88 6.26 2.89 -9.77
CA GLU A 88 6.79 4.15 -9.24
C GLU A 88 8.08 4.59 -9.97
N GLN A 89 8.05 4.52 -11.30
CA GLN A 89 9.15 4.84 -12.20
C GLN A 89 8.64 5.46 -13.51
N PRO A 90 9.50 6.10 -14.33
CA PRO A 90 9.08 6.66 -15.60
C PRO A 90 8.55 5.61 -16.57
N ALA A 91 7.61 6.01 -17.44
CA ALA A 91 7.04 5.12 -18.45
C ALA A 91 8.09 4.50 -19.39
N SER A 92 9.19 5.21 -19.65
CA SER A 92 10.34 4.68 -20.42
C SER A 92 11.07 3.54 -19.72
N GLU A 93 11.06 3.51 -18.39
CA GLU A 93 11.69 2.48 -17.57
C GLU A 93 10.72 1.31 -17.36
N ALA A 94 9.48 1.59 -16.94
CA ALA A 94 8.44 0.56 -16.77
C ALA A 94 8.27 -0.30 -18.05
N ALA A 95 8.28 0.32 -19.24
CA ALA A 95 8.17 -0.38 -20.52
C ALA A 95 9.26 -1.46 -20.77
N LYS A 96 10.41 -1.39 -20.07
CA LYS A 96 11.51 -2.38 -20.14
C LYS A 96 11.23 -3.65 -19.34
N HIS A 97 10.21 -3.66 -18.49
CA HIS A 97 9.88 -4.73 -17.56
C HIS A 97 8.55 -5.40 -17.96
N PRO A 98 8.50 -6.24 -19.01
CA PRO A 98 7.33 -7.06 -19.27
C PRO A 98 7.10 -8.07 -18.13
N PRO A 99 5.84 -8.30 -17.70
CA PRO A 99 4.60 -7.69 -18.18
C PRO A 99 4.27 -6.32 -17.56
N ASP A 100 4.93 -5.97 -16.46
CA ASP A 100 4.62 -4.88 -15.51
C ASP A 100 4.93 -3.45 -15.99
N LYS A 101 4.50 -3.14 -17.23
CA LYS A 101 4.88 -1.94 -18.01
C LYS A 101 4.23 -0.62 -17.61
N THR A 102 3.39 -0.61 -16.57
CA THR A 102 2.60 0.57 -16.17
C THR A 102 3.42 1.51 -15.30
N ALA A 103 3.47 2.80 -15.64
CA ALA A 103 3.93 3.85 -14.73
C ALA A 103 2.75 4.55 -14.04
N TYR A 104 2.94 4.96 -12.78
CA TYR A 104 1.97 5.78 -12.04
C TYR A 104 2.67 6.87 -11.21
N PRO A 105 2.17 8.13 -11.21
CA PRO A 105 1.24 8.67 -12.20
C PRO A 105 1.86 8.62 -13.62
N ALA A 106 1.04 8.75 -14.66
CA ALA A 106 1.48 8.53 -16.05
C ALA A 106 2.56 9.53 -16.53
N ASP A 107 2.68 10.67 -15.86
CA ASP A 107 3.68 11.73 -16.07
C ASP A 107 4.88 11.64 -15.11
N ARG A 108 5.02 10.56 -14.33
CA ARG A 108 6.12 10.37 -13.38
C ARG A 108 7.48 10.41 -14.07
N THR A 109 8.33 11.35 -13.67
CA THR A 109 9.69 11.55 -14.21
C THR A 109 10.81 10.99 -13.32
N VAL A 110 10.48 10.43 -12.15
CA VAL A 110 11.45 10.05 -11.11
C VAL A 110 11.23 8.60 -10.65
N THR A 111 12.26 7.77 -10.77
CA THR A 111 12.30 6.41 -10.22
C THR A 111 12.34 6.44 -8.68
N LEU A 112 11.53 5.60 -8.04
CA LEU A 112 11.51 5.47 -6.59
C LEU A 112 12.78 4.77 -6.07
N THR A 113 13.51 5.46 -5.19
CA THR A 113 14.64 4.95 -4.42
C THR A 113 14.52 5.41 -2.96
N ALA A 114 15.38 4.93 -2.07
CA ALA A 114 15.44 5.40 -0.69
C ALA A 114 15.83 6.90 -0.58
N GLU A 115 16.39 7.49 -1.64
CA GLU A 115 16.81 8.88 -1.74
C GLU A 115 15.66 9.73 -2.29
N THR A 116 15.06 9.32 -3.41
CA THR A 116 13.96 10.09 -4.02
C THR A 116 12.71 10.08 -3.15
N ALA A 117 12.47 9.02 -2.37
CA ALA A 117 11.41 8.97 -1.36
C ALA A 117 11.53 10.04 -0.24
N LYS A 118 12.66 10.74 -0.14
CA LYS A 118 12.88 11.86 0.81
C LYS A 118 12.63 13.24 0.20
N ASP A 119 12.53 13.37 -1.13
CA ASP A 119 12.20 14.64 -1.79
C ASP A 119 10.67 14.87 -1.73
N PRO A 120 10.16 15.96 -1.13
CA PRO A 120 8.73 16.27 -1.09
C PRO A 120 8.09 16.55 -2.47
N LYS A 121 8.87 16.56 -3.56
CA LYS A 121 8.39 16.62 -4.95
C LYS A 121 8.17 15.26 -5.59
N THR A 122 8.69 14.18 -5.00
CA THR A 122 8.48 12.82 -5.52
C THR A 122 7.01 12.44 -5.37
N PRO A 123 6.32 11.97 -6.43
CA PRO A 123 4.90 11.62 -6.33
C PRO A 123 4.66 10.50 -5.30
N ASP A 124 3.56 10.63 -4.56
CA ASP A 124 3.16 9.71 -3.48
C ASP A 124 3.31 8.23 -3.89
N VAL A 125 4.01 7.47 -3.05
CA VAL A 125 4.16 6.02 -3.24
C VAL A 125 2.83 5.32 -2.94
N GLN A 126 2.28 4.64 -3.95
CA GLN A 126 1.02 3.94 -3.83
C GLN A 126 1.19 2.56 -3.17
N ASN A 127 0.14 2.11 -2.49
CA ASN A 127 0.03 0.73 -2.03
C ASN A 127 -0.58 -0.14 -3.14
N CYS A 128 -0.20 -1.41 -3.20
CA CYS A 128 -0.61 -2.35 -4.25
C CYS A 128 -2.14 -2.34 -4.48
N ARG A 129 -2.94 -2.30 -3.39
CA ARG A 129 -4.41 -2.31 -3.42
C ARG A 129 -5.06 -1.08 -4.06
N ALA A 130 -4.29 -0.01 -4.31
CA ALA A 130 -4.80 1.18 -4.99
C ALA A 130 -5.08 0.89 -6.49
N CYS A 131 -4.36 -0.09 -7.07
CA CYS A 131 -4.53 -0.60 -8.43
C CYS A 131 -5.05 -2.05 -8.43
N HIS A 132 -4.44 -2.93 -7.65
CA HIS A 132 -4.80 -4.35 -7.52
C HIS A 132 -5.90 -4.50 -6.45
N ALA A 133 -7.15 -4.18 -6.79
CA ALA A 133 -8.27 -4.34 -5.86
C ALA A 133 -8.56 -5.83 -5.55
N GLN A 134 -9.40 -6.08 -4.55
CA GLN A 134 -9.94 -7.42 -4.31
C GLN A 134 -10.89 -7.82 -5.43
N GLU A 135 -11.03 -9.13 -5.67
CA GLU A 135 -12.01 -9.67 -6.61
C GLU A 135 -13.43 -9.14 -6.31
N GLY A 136 -14.06 -8.51 -7.32
CA GLY A 136 -15.38 -7.87 -7.21
C GLY A 136 -15.36 -6.41 -6.72
N ASP A 137 -14.24 -5.91 -6.20
CA ASP A 137 -14.08 -4.50 -5.81
C ASP A 137 -13.47 -3.65 -6.96
N LYS A 138 -13.77 -2.36 -6.99
CA LYS A 138 -13.17 -1.42 -7.95
C LYS A 138 -11.86 -0.83 -7.38
N PRO A 139 -10.77 -0.71 -8.18
CA PRO A 139 -9.58 0.02 -7.79
C PRO A 139 -9.80 1.50 -7.47
N LYS A 140 -8.87 2.07 -6.69
CA LYS A 140 -8.90 3.49 -6.33
C LYS A 140 -8.40 4.39 -7.46
N LEU A 141 -7.37 3.94 -8.19
CA LEU A 141 -6.62 4.77 -9.15
C LEU A 141 -6.89 4.43 -10.62
N LEU A 142 -7.47 3.26 -10.88
CA LEU A 142 -7.69 2.72 -12.23
C LEU A 142 -9.19 2.51 -12.49
N ALA A 143 -9.57 2.43 -13.76
CA ALA A 143 -10.96 2.19 -14.17
C ALA A 143 -11.45 0.78 -13.76
N GLU A 144 -10.55 -0.21 -13.84
CA GLU A 144 -10.76 -1.63 -13.60
C GLU A 144 -9.47 -2.28 -13.05
N ILE A 145 -9.56 -3.53 -12.58
CA ILE A 145 -8.41 -4.30 -12.08
C ILE A 145 -7.44 -4.59 -13.25
N PRO A 146 -6.11 -4.36 -13.09
CA PRO A 146 -5.13 -4.64 -14.14
C PRO A 146 -5.23 -6.05 -14.71
N GLN A 147 -5.09 -6.15 -16.03
CA GLN A 147 -5.11 -7.41 -16.79
C GLN A 147 -3.71 -7.68 -17.34
N VAL A 148 -3.20 -8.90 -17.20
CA VAL A 148 -1.90 -9.32 -17.72
C VAL A 148 -1.99 -10.70 -18.36
N THR A 149 -1.58 -10.80 -19.62
CA THR A 149 -1.26 -12.06 -20.29
C THR A 149 0.22 -12.35 -20.06
N PHE A 150 0.56 -13.51 -19.50
CA PHE A 150 1.95 -13.96 -19.31
C PHE A 150 2.45 -14.73 -20.54
N GLU A 151 3.75 -15.00 -20.61
CA GLU A 151 4.31 -15.82 -21.69
C GLU A 151 3.76 -17.25 -21.64
N GLY A 152 3.13 -17.69 -22.73
CA GLY A 152 2.45 -18.99 -22.84
C GLY A 152 0.94 -18.95 -22.57
N ASP A 153 0.41 -17.91 -21.93
CA ASP A 153 -1.03 -17.73 -21.73
C ASP A 153 -1.70 -17.19 -23.01
N THR A 154 -2.90 -17.68 -23.34
CA THR A 154 -3.76 -17.12 -24.40
C THR A 154 -4.62 -15.98 -23.92
N ASP A 155 -5.01 -16.00 -22.64
CA ASP A 155 -6.05 -15.15 -22.07
C ASP A 155 -5.47 -14.24 -20.97
N PRO A 156 -5.96 -12.99 -20.83
CA PRO A 156 -5.50 -12.10 -19.77
C PRO A 156 -5.95 -12.58 -18.38
N THR A 157 -5.01 -12.61 -17.44
CA THR A 157 -5.28 -12.85 -16.01
C THR A 157 -5.54 -11.52 -15.27
N PRO A 158 -6.62 -11.41 -14.48
CA PRO A 158 -6.84 -10.26 -13.60
C PRO A 158 -5.87 -10.28 -12.40
N LEU A 159 -5.04 -9.25 -12.29
CA LEU A 159 -4.16 -9.04 -11.14
C LEU A 159 -4.91 -8.35 -9.99
N THR A 160 -5.73 -9.13 -9.29
CA THR A 160 -6.32 -8.77 -7.99
C THR A 160 -5.24 -8.61 -6.91
N ASN A 161 -5.60 -8.09 -5.73
CA ASN A 161 -4.71 -8.06 -4.56
C ASN A 161 -4.08 -9.44 -4.27
N ASP A 162 -4.91 -10.48 -4.31
CA ASP A 162 -4.53 -11.87 -4.05
C ASP A 162 -3.55 -12.40 -5.11
N ALA A 163 -3.86 -12.20 -6.39
CA ALA A 163 -2.98 -12.60 -7.50
C ALA A 163 -1.66 -11.82 -7.50
N ALA A 164 -1.66 -10.52 -7.18
CA ALA A 164 -0.46 -9.69 -7.12
C ALA A 164 0.48 -10.13 -5.97
N PHE A 165 -0.05 -10.37 -4.77
CA PHE A 165 0.74 -10.86 -3.64
C PHE A 165 1.26 -12.29 -3.89
N HIS A 166 0.40 -13.22 -4.30
CA HIS A 166 0.78 -14.62 -4.54
C HIS A 166 1.62 -14.84 -5.81
N ARG A 167 1.76 -13.84 -6.70
CA ARG A 167 2.78 -13.86 -7.76
C ARG A 167 4.09 -13.23 -7.28
N ASN A 168 4.09 -11.99 -6.79
CA ASN A 168 5.32 -11.25 -6.52
C ASN A 168 6.10 -11.76 -5.28
N CYS A 169 5.42 -12.00 -4.16
CA CYS A 169 6.09 -12.46 -2.94
C CYS A 169 6.67 -13.88 -3.14
N ASN A 170 5.86 -14.75 -3.75
CA ASN A 170 6.20 -16.13 -4.02
C ASN A 170 7.39 -16.26 -4.99
N SER A 171 7.34 -15.61 -6.16
CA SER A 171 8.39 -15.75 -7.18
C SER A 171 9.75 -15.26 -6.68
N CYS A 172 9.79 -14.11 -6.00
CA CYS A 172 11.01 -13.56 -5.43
C CYS A 172 11.60 -14.47 -4.34
N HIS A 173 10.76 -15.03 -3.45
CA HIS A 173 11.22 -15.97 -2.43
C HIS A 173 11.69 -17.31 -3.00
N ASP A 174 10.95 -17.90 -3.93
CA ASP A 174 11.30 -19.19 -4.55
C ASP A 174 12.60 -19.06 -5.36
N GLN A 175 12.79 -17.96 -6.10
CA GLN A 175 14.04 -17.63 -6.77
C GLN A 175 15.20 -17.46 -5.77
N ALA A 176 14.96 -16.79 -4.64
CA ALA A 176 15.98 -16.64 -3.60
C ALA A 176 16.32 -17.98 -2.92
N LEU A 177 15.35 -18.89 -2.74
CA LEU A 177 15.56 -20.24 -2.19
C LEU A 177 16.40 -21.13 -3.12
N GLU A 178 16.12 -21.09 -4.43
CA GLU A 178 16.90 -21.82 -5.44
C GLU A 178 18.32 -21.27 -5.55
N ALA A 179 18.48 -19.94 -5.57
CA ALA A 179 19.78 -19.29 -5.65
C ALA A 179 20.63 -19.41 -4.37
N ARG A 180 20.01 -19.52 -3.18
CA ARG A 180 20.70 -19.38 -1.88
C ARG A 180 20.42 -20.56 -0.95
N LYS A 181 21.32 -21.54 -0.98
CA LYS A 181 21.26 -22.73 -0.11
C LYS A 181 21.17 -22.35 1.38
N GLY A 182 20.15 -22.87 2.06
CA GLY A 182 20.01 -22.78 3.52
C GLY A 182 19.37 -21.50 4.08
N ILE A 183 18.79 -20.64 3.24
CA ILE A 183 17.97 -19.53 3.76
C ILE A 183 16.61 -20.02 4.25
N ASN A 184 16.07 -19.38 5.29
CA ASN A 184 14.72 -19.66 5.81
C ASN A 184 13.71 -18.62 5.27
N ALA A 185 13.44 -18.68 3.96
CA ALA A 185 12.36 -17.92 3.33
C ALA A 185 11.07 -18.76 3.23
N PRO A 186 9.87 -18.15 3.27
CA PRO A 186 8.62 -18.81 2.88
C PRO A 186 8.59 -19.14 1.38
N SER A 187 8.31 -20.38 0.99
CA SER A 187 8.11 -20.75 -0.43
C SER A 187 6.64 -20.69 -0.86
N THR A 188 6.36 -20.81 -2.17
CA THR A 188 4.99 -21.02 -2.71
C THR A 188 4.26 -22.18 -2.04
N ASN A 189 4.98 -23.22 -1.63
CA ASN A 189 4.41 -24.42 -1.03
C ASN A 189 4.22 -24.30 0.51
N ASP A 190 4.78 -23.26 1.14
CA ASP A 190 4.78 -23.05 2.58
C ASP A 190 3.82 -21.93 3.03
N CYS A 191 2.55 -21.98 2.62
CA CYS A 191 1.57 -20.92 2.90
C CYS A 191 1.53 -20.49 4.39
N ALA A 192 1.72 -21.44 5.32
CA ALA A 192 1.75 -21.19 6.76
C ALA A 192 2.88 -20.24 7.20
N LYS A 193 4.05 -20.28 6.56
CA LYS A 193 5.20 -19.41 6.88
C LYS A 193 4.89 -17.94 6.58
N CYS A 194 4.18 -17.65 5.48
CA CYS A 194 3.69 -16.31 5.15
C CYS A 194 2.52 -15.86 6.05
N HIS A 195 1.48 -16.69 6.16
CA HIS A 195 0.20 -16.29 6.76
C HIS A 195 0.13 -16.42 8.28
N THR A 196 0.97 -17.27 8.89
CA THR A 196 0.94 -17.54 10.34
C THR A 196 2.31 -17.45 11.02
N GLY A 197 3.40 -17.40 10.26
CA GLY A 197 4.77 -17.39 10.80
C GLY A 197 5.16 -18.74 11.42
N LYS A 198 4.63 -19.85 10.90
CA LYS A 198 4.84 -21.22 11.36
C LYS A 198 5.16 -22.14 10.19
#